data_AF-A0A0B3A952-F1
#
_entry.id   AF-A0A0B3A952-F1
#
_cell.length_a   1.000
_cell.length_b   1.000
_cell.length_c   1.000
_cell.angle_alpha   90.00
_cell.angle_beta   90.00
_cell.angle_gamma   90.00
#
_symmetry.space_group_name_H-M   'P 1'
#
loop_
_entity.id
_entity.type
_entity.pdbx_description
1 polymer ?
#
loop_
_entity_poly.entity_id
_entity_poly.type
_entity_poly.pdbx_seq_one_letter_code
_entity_poly.pdbx_strand_id
1 'polypeptide(L)'
;MYKKGFLQVYLLLAIVFGLLGISDASLTYFEMSSTLYSMLIISASILFFLFNVIAIAVFHYHRVDKIAYVLPVYHIVTFVMFAGMSFWLTTYNSGLWLGLIIFGFASSLAEILFAVYLLGRMGRK
;
A
#
# COMPACT_ATOMS: atom_id res chain seq x y z
N MET A 1 3.09 22.94 13.15
CA MET A 1 1.82 22.20 13.33
C MET A 1 1.47 21.35 12.10
N TYR A 2 1.46 21.90 10.88
CA TYR A 2 1.14 21.19 9.62
C TYR A 2 1.95 19.91 9.34
N LYS A 3 3.24 19.85 9.73
CA LYS A 3 4.10 18.67 9.51
C LYS A 3 3.61 17.40 10.22
N LYS A 4 3.14 17.51 11.47
CA LYS A 4 2.64 16.36 12.24
C LYS A 4 1.26 15.91 11.73
N GLY A 5 0.39 16.86 11.36
CA GLY A 5 -0.95 16.56 10.84
C GLY A 5 -0.95 15.82 9.50
N PHE A 6 -0.16 16.29 8.52
CA PHE A 6 -0.07 15.61 7.22
C PHE A 6 0.48 14.18 7.35
N LEU A 7 1.54 14.00 8.16
CA LEU A 7 2.11 12.68 8.40
C LEU A 7 1.12 11.73 9.11
N GLN A 8 0.35 12.22 10.08
CA GLN A 8 -0.69 11.42 10.74
C GLN A 8 -1.78 10.98 9.76
N VAL A 9 -2.28 11.90 8.93
CA VAL A 9 -3.29 11.57 7.90
C VAL A 9 -2.74 10.57 6.90
N TYR A 10 -1.49 10.76 6.46
CA TYR A 10 -0.81 9.82 5.57
C TYR A 10 -0.71 8.41 6.18
N LEU A 11 -0.30 8.30 7.45
CA LEU A 11 -0.18 7.00 8.13
C LEU A 11 -1.53 6.31 8.33
N LEU A 12 -2.58 7.09 8.64
CA LEU A 12 -3.95 6.55 8.70
C LEU A 12 -4.42 6.02 7.34
N LEU A 13 -4.16 6.78 6.27
CA LEU A 13 -4.46 6.32 4.91
C LEU A 13 -3.68 5.04 4.58
N ALA A 14 -2.39 4.95 4.91
CA ALA A 14 -1.60 3.75 4.71
C ALA A 14 -2.19 2.52 5.43
N ILE A 15 -2.69 2.69 6.66
CA ILE A 15 -3.38 1.61 7.39
C ILE A 15 -4.67 1.20 6.67
N VAL A 16 -5.48 2.16 6.22
CA VAL A 16 -6.73 1.88 5.49
C VAL A 16 -6.43 1.12 4.19
N PHE A 17 -5.41 1.54 3.44
CA PHE A 17 -5.01 0.85 2.22
C PHE A 17 -4.42 -0.54 2.47
N GLY A 18 -3.65 -0.72 3.55
CA GLY A 18 -3.20 -2.05 3.97
C GLY A 18 -4.37 -2.97 4.33
N LEU A 19 -5.40 -2.47 5.03
CA LEU A 19 -6.61 -3.25 5.33
C LEU A 19 -7.41 -3.59 4.07
N LEU A 20 -7.47 -2.66 3.11
CA LEU A 20 -8.05 -2.93 1.79
C LEU A 20 -7.27 -4.01 1.05
N GLY A 21 -5.93 -3.99 1.09
CA GLY A 21 -5.08 -5.02 0.48
C GLY A 21 -5.29 -6.41 1.10
N ILE A 22 -5.43 -6.50 2.43
CA ILE A 22 -5.80 -7.76 3.11
C ILE A 22 -7.18 -8.24 2.67
N SER A 23 -8.14 -7.32 2.56
CA SER A 23 -9.51 -7.64 2.15
C SER A 23 -9.56 -8.13 0.70
N ASP A 24 -8.85 -7.46 -0.21
CA ASP A 24 -8.74 -7.84 -1.62
C ASP A 24 -8.07 -9.22 -1.76
N ALA A 25 -6.92 -9.42 -1.13
CA ALA A 25 -6.22 -10.71 -1.14
C ALA A 25 -7.09 -11.85 -0.58
N SER A 26 -7.87 -11.58 0.48
CA SER A 26 -8.82 -12.56 1.04
C SER A 26 -9.94 -12.88 0.05
N LEU A 27 -10.56 -11.86 -0.54
CA LEU A 27 -11.66 -12.04 -1.50
C LEU A 27 -11.19 -12.75 -2.77
N THR A 28 -9.98 -12.45 -3.26
CA THR A 28 -9.37 -13.18 -4.38
C THR A 28 -9.08 -14.63 -4.01
N TYR A 29 -8.58 -14.89 -2.80
CA TYR A 29 -8.31 -16.26 -2.32
C TYR A 29 -9.58 -17.12 -2.26
N PHE A 30 -10.70 -16.54 -1.80
CA PHE A 30 -11.99 -17.23 -1.73
C PHE A 30 -12.78 -17.22 -3.04
N GLU A 31 -12.22 -16.68 -4.13
CA GLU A 31 -12.89 -16.52 -5.42
C GLU A 31 -14.20 -15.70 -5.33
N MET A 32 -14.29 -14.81 -4.34
CA MET A 32 -15.45 -13.95 -4.07
C MET A 32 -15.29 -12.52 -4.63
N SER A 33 -14.19 -12.24 -5.34
CA SER A 33 -13.93 -10.93 -5.92
C SER A 33 -14.87 -10.66 -7.11
N SER A 34 -15.78 -9.69 -6.96
CA SER A 34 -16.60 -9.23 -8.09
C SER A 34 -15.82 -8.28 -9.00
N THR A 35 -16.14 -8.26 -10.30
CA THR A 35 -15.50 -7.36 -11.28
C THR A 35 -15.58 -5.89 -10.86
N LEU A 36 -16.72 -5.46 -10.31
CA LEU A 36 -16.92 -4.09 -9.84
C LEU A 36 -16.02 -3.77 -8.65
N TYR A 37 -15.87 -4.69 -7.70
CA TYR A 37 -14.94 -4.55 -6.59
C TYR A 37 -13.49 -4.44 -7.08
N SER A 38 -13.06 -5.32 -7.98
CA SER A 38 -11.70 -5.28 -8.54
C SER A 38 -11.42 -3.97 -9.28
N MET A 39 -12.39 -3.44 -10.05
CA MET A 39 -12.25 -2.12 -10.70
C MET A 39 -12.08 -0.98 -9.70
N LEU A 40 -12.83 -0.99 -8.59
CA LEU A 40 -12.71 0.00 -7.53
C LEU A 40 -11.35 -0.08 -6.83
N ILE A 41 -10.88 -1.29 -6.51
CA ILE A 41 -9.58 -1.50 -5.87
C ILE A 41 -8.43 -1.06 -6.78
N ILE A 42 -8.48 -1.40 -8.07
CA ILE A 42 -7.47 -0.94 -9.04
C ILE A 42 -7.45 0.59 -9.11
N SER A 43 -8.62 1.22 -9.21
CA SER A 43 -8.73 2.69 -9.27
C SER A 43 -8.20 3.34 -7.99
N ALA A 44 -8.58 2.83 -6.82
CA ALA A 44 -8.08 3.30 -5.53
C ALA A 44 -6.57 3.12 -5.40
N SER A 45 -6.02 1.99 -5.88
CA SER A 45 -4.59 1.70 -5.85
C SER A 45 -3.79 2.66 -6.73
N ILE A 46 -4.29 2.99 -7.93
CA ILE A 46 -3.67 3.99 -8.82
C ILE A 46 -3.68 5.37 -8.17
N LEU A 47 -4.81 5.79 -7.61
CA LEU A 47 -4.90 7.07 -6.90
C LEU A 47 -3.95 7.12 -5.71
N PHE A 48 -3.84 6.02 -4.96
CA PHE A 48 -2.93 5.91 -3.83
C PHE A 48 -1.46 5.90 -4.26
N PHE A 49 -1.13 5.27 -5.39
CA PHE A 49 0.19 5.36 -6.00
C PHE A 49 0.57 6.83 -6.30
N LEU A 50 -0.31 7.56 -6.99
CA LEU A 50 -0.11 8.99 -7.28
C LEU A 50 0.03 9.82 -5.99
N PHE A 51 -0.81 9.53 -4.99
CA PHE A 51 -0.71 10.16 -3.68
C PHE A 51 0.64 9.90 -3.00
N ASN A 52 1.19 8.68 -3.08
CA ASN A 52 2.51 8.35 -2.52
C ASN A 52 3.65 9.08 -3.25
N VAL A 53 3.55 9.25 -4.58
CA VAL A 53 4.51 10.06 -5.35
C VAL A 53 4.49 11.52 -4.86
N ILE A 54 3.30 12.10 -4.68
CA ILE A 54 3.15 13.46 -4.15
C ILE A 54 3.65 13.53 -2.70
N ALA A 55 3.35 12.53 -1.88
CA ALA A 55 3.78 12.47 -0.48
C ALA A 55 5.30 12.52 -0.34
N ILE A 56 6.07 11.89 -1.24
CA ILE A 56 7.54 11.99 -1.24
C ILE A 56 8.00 13.43 -1.47
N ALA A 57 7.42 14.12 -2.46
CA ALA A 57 7.76 15.51 -2.75
C ALA A 57 7.40 16.43 -1.55
N VAL A 58 6.24 16.21 -0.94
CA VAL A 58 5.78 16.96 0.23
C VAL A 58 6.69 16.69 1.44
N PHE A 59 7.05 15.43 1.70
CA PHE A 59 7.95 15.06 2.79
C PHE A 59 9.31 15.72 2.61
N HIS A 60 9.84 15.71 1.38
CA HIS A 60 11.12 16.34 1.02
C HIS A 60 11.10 17.83 1.36
N TYR A 61 10.08 18.55 0.88
CA TYR A 61 9.91 19.97 1.16
C TYR A 61 9.78 20.27 2.66
N HIS A 62 9.07 19.40 3.39
CA HIS A 62 8.79 19.61 4.82
C HIS A 62 9.89 19.09 5.75
N ARG A 63 10.98 18.52 5.22
CA ARG A 63 12.08 17.93 6.01
C ARG A 63 11.57 16.97 7.10
N VAL A 64 10.67 16.06 6.73
CA VAL A 64 10.18 15.00 7.62
C VAL A 64 11.33 14.04 7.98
N ASP A 65 11.24 13.30 9.08
CA ASP A 65 12.23 12.28 9.46
C ASP A 65 12.43 11.27 8.30
N LYS A 66 13.70 10.94 7.97
CA LYS A 66 14.05 10.07 6.83
C LYS A 66 13.32 8.72 6.84
N ILE A 67 13.00 8.20 8.03
CA ILE A 67 12.28 6.93 8.21
C ILE A 67 10.86 6.99 7.60
N ALA A 68 10.22 8.17 7.59
CA ALA A 68 8.87 8.32 7.03
C ALA A 68 8.84 8.22 5.49
N TYR A 69 9.96 8.44 4.80
CA TYR A 69 10.05 8.30 3.34
C TYR A 69 10.08 6.84 2.89
N VAL A 70 10.42 5.92 3.79
CA VAL A 70 10.48 4.49 3.49
C VAL A 70 9.09 3.99 3.05
N LEU A 71 8.03 4.45 3.69
CA LEU A 71 6.66 3.99 3.48
C LEU A 71 6.11 4.33 2.07
N PRO A 72 6.16 5.59 1.59
CA PRO A 72 5.69 5.90 0.25
C PRO A 72 6.57 5.32 -0.86
N VAL A 73 7.89 5.25 -0.63
CA VAL A 73 8.80 4.59 -1.58
C VAL A 73 8.49 3.09 -1.66
N TYR A 74 8.27 2.45 -0.51
CA TYR A 74 7.88 1.05 -0.44
C TYR A 74 6.60 0.78 -1.23
N HIS A 75 5.54 1.58 -1.02
CA HIS A 75 4.28 1.44 -1.77
C HIS A 75 4.44 1.60 -3.29
N ILE A 76 5.28 2.53 -3.74
CA ILE A 76 5.56 2.71 -5.17
C ILE A 76 6.23 1.47 -5.74
N VAL A 77 7.25 0.96 -5.05
CA VAL A 77 7.99 -0.23 -5.49
C VAL A 77 7.09 -1.46 -5.48
N THR A 78 6.33 -1.69 -4.41
CA THR A 78 5.41 -2.84 -4.33
C THR A 78 4.34 -2.74 -5.39
N PHE A 79 3.71 -1.58 -5.60
CA PHE A 79 2.73 -1.40 -6.65
C PHE A 79 3.28 -1.77 -8.04
N VAL A 80 4.48 -1.27 -8.40
CA VAL A 80 5.12 -1.59 -9.68
C VAL A 80 5.42 -3.09 -9.79
N MET A 81 5.91 -3.71 -8.71
CA MET A 81 6.18 -5.16 -8.69
C MET A 81 4.90 -5.99 -8.85
N PHE A 82 3.84 -5.68 -8.11
CA PHE A 82 2.55 -6.37 -8.21
C PHE A 82 1.91 -6.19 -9.59
N ALA A 83 1.93 -4.97 -10.14
CA ALA A 83 1.40 -4.72 -11.48
C ALA A 83 2.17 -5.52 -12.55
N GLY A 84 3.50 -5.52 -12.48
CA GLY A 84 4.36 -6.27 -13.41
C GLY A 84 4.16 -7.79 -13.30
N MET A 85 4.10 -8.31 -12.08
CA MET A 85 3.87 -9.74 -11.84
C MET A 85 2.47 -10.18 -12.29
N SER A 86 1.44 -9.40 -12.00
CA SER A 86 0.06 -9.71 -12.44
C SER A 86 -0.05 -9.72 -13.97
N PHE A 87 0.60 -8.79 -14.66
CA PHE A 87 0.65 -8.78 -16.13
C PHE A 87 1.39 -10.00 -16.70
N TRP A 88 2.50 -10.39 -16.07
CA TRP A 88 3.24 -11.56 -16.51
C TRP A 88 2.46 -12.88 -16.28
N LEU A 89 1.81 -13.03 -15.12
CA LEU A 89 1.08 -14.25 -14.77
C LEU A 89 -0.20 -14.44 -15.57
N THR A 90 -0.92 -13.37 -15.89
CA THR A 90 -2.06 -13.41 -16.82
C THR A 90 -1.65 -13.89 -18.22
N THR A 91 -0.40 -13.65 -18.62
CA THR A 91 0.09 -13.99 -19.96
C THR A 91 0.69 -15.40 -20.04
N TYR A 92 1.38 -15.88 -18.99
CA TYR A 92 2.26 -17.06 -19.11
C TYR A 92 1.97 -18.23 -18.16
N ASN A 93 1.39 -18.02 -16.96
CA ASN A 93 1.26 -19.13 -15.99
C ASN A 93 0.25 -18.82 -14.87
N SER A 94 -0.81 -19.62 -14.76
CA SER A 94 -1.81 -19.49 -13.69
C SER A 94 -1.41 -20.17 -12.36
N GLY A 95 -0.39 -21.03 -12.35
CA GLY A 95 -0.01 -21.79 -11.15
C GLY A 95 0.62 -20.96 -10.02
N LEU A 96 1.09 -19.74 -10.31
CA LEU A 96 1.76 -18.85 -9.36
C LEU A 96 0.86 -17.77 -8.76
N TRP A 97 -0.44 -17.75 -9.09
CA TRP A 97 -1.42 -16.80 -8.55
C TRP A 97 -1.51 -16.83 -7.02
N LEU A 98 -1.45 -18.03 -6.44
CA LEU A 98 -1.42 -18.22 -4.99
C LEU A 98 -0.22 -17.53 -4.32
N GLY A 99 0.94 -17.57 -4.97
CA GLY A 99 2.14 -16.90 -4.48
C GLY A 99 1.98 -15.38 -4.44
N LEU A 100 1.35 -14.80 -5.46
CA LEU A 100 1.01 -13.38 -5.48
C LEU A 100 0.04 -12.98 -4.37
N ILE A 101 -1.00 -13.78 -4.13
CA ILE A 101 -1.98 -13.52 -3.07
C ILE A 101 -1.32 -13.54 -1.70
N ILE A 102 -0.50 -14.55 -1.41
CA ILE A 102 0.24 -14.66 -0.13
C ILE A 102 1.20 -13.49 0.04
N PHE A 103 1.93 -13.12 -1.01
CA PHE A 103 2.84 -11.97 -0.99
C PHE A 103 2.07 -10.65 -0.79
N GLY A 104 0.90 -10.50 -1.39
CA GLY A 104 -0.02 -9.38 -1.18
C GLY A 104 -0.46 -9.24 0.27
N PHE A 105 -0.81 -10.37 0.89
CA PHE A 105 -1.15 -10.44 2.31
C PHE A 105 0.02 -10.01 3.20
N ALA A 106 1.22 -10.56 2.95
CA ALA A 106 2.41 -10.25 3.72
C ALA A 106 2.83 -8.78 3.59
N SER A 107 2.77 -8.22 2.36
CA SER A 107 3.07 -6.81 2.10
C SER A 107 2.09 -5.91 2.85
N SER A 108 0.79 -6.19 2.75
CA SER A 108 -0.25 -5.39 3.40
C SER A 108 -0.12 -5.42 4.93
N LEU A 109 0.22 -6.57 5.51
CA LEU A 109 0.48 -6.70 6.94
C LEU A 109 1.71 -5.87 7.36
N ALA A 110 2.79 -5.94 6.58
CA ALA A 110 4.00 -5.17 6.84
C ALA A 110 3.74 -3.65 6.79
N GLU A 111 2.93 -3.19 5.83
CA GLU A 111 2.51 -1.79 5.71
C GLU A 111 1.74 -1.31 6.94
N ILE A 112 0.75 -2.08 7.41
CA ILE A 112 -0.02 -1.77 8.62
C ILE A 112 0.91 -1.71 9.84
N LEU A 113 1.73 -2.74 10.04
CA LEU A 113 2.65 -2.81 11.19
C LEU A 113 3.63 -1.64 11.20
N PHE A 114 4.18 -1.28 10.03
CA PHE A 114 5.12 -0.18 9.91
C PHE A 114 4.44 1.19 10.11
N ALA A 115 3.23 1.38 9.59
CA ALA A 115 2.45 2.60 9.79
C ALA A 115 2.05 2.78 11.27
N VAL A 116 1.59 1.72 11.93
CA VAL A 116 1.26 1.70 13.37
C VAL A 116 2.50 1.98 14.21
N TYR A 117 3.65 1.38 13.87
CA TYR A 117 4.93 1.64 14.54
C TYR A 117 5.32 3.13 14.46
N LEU A 118 5.19 3.75 13.28
CA LEU A 118 5.49 5.18 13.10
C LEU A 118 4.51 6.07 13.87
N LEU A 119 3.21 5.77 13.86
CA LEU A 119 2.22 6.50 14.65
C LEU A 119 2.53 6.43 16.16
N GLY A 120 2.85 5.24 16.67
CA GLY A 120 3.22 5.05 18.08
C GLY A 120 4.50 5.79 18.46
N ARG A 121 5.49 5.85 17.56
CA ARG A 121 6.72 6.61 17.77
C ARG A 121 6.48 8.13 17.76
N MET A 122 5.53 8.61 16.95
CA MET A 122 5.14 10.03 16.92
C MET A 122 4.39 10.47 18.18
N GLY A 123 3.58 9.60 18.79
CA GLY A 123 2.86 9.91 20.03
C GLY A 123 3.75 10.00 21.27
N ARG A 124 4.96 9.42 21.23
CA ARG A 124 5.95 9.46 22.32
C ARG A 124 6.92 10.66 22.23
N LYS A 125 6.82 11.49 21.18
CA LYS A 125 7.66 12.68 20.94
C LYS A 125 6.84 13.97 20.97
#